data_AF-A0A0S4J117-F1
#
_entry.id   AF-A0A0S4J117-F1
#
_cell.length_a   1.000
_cell.length_b   1.000
_cell.length_c   1.000
_cell.angle_alpha   90.00
_cell.angle_beta   90.00
_cell.angle_gamma   90.00
#
_symmetry.space_group_name_H-M   'P 1'
#
loop_
_entity.id
_entity.type
_entity.pdbx_description
1 polymer ?
#
loop_
_entity_poly.entity_id
_entity_poly.type
_entity_poly.pdbx_seq_one_letter_code
_entity_poly.pdbx_strand_id
1 'polypeptide(L)'
;MSSDAPVQRADFFSCNGSTREGFLRIIAHVKAKIDYSERYRDDKWEYRHVRLPRQYESMLPSRLITEEECRMLGITQSPGWEHYMIHRPEPWVLLFRRPLEGVATTTTS
;
A
#
# COMPACT_ATOMS: atom_id res chain seq x y z
N MET A 1 0.79 30.46 22.23
CA MET A 1 -0.07 29.42 21.62
C MET A 1 0.76 28.73 20.54
N SER A 2 1.59 27.75 20.92
CA SER A 2 2.32 26.93 19.94
C SER A 2 1.36 25.91 19.36
N SER A 3 0.89 26.16 18.14
CA SER A 3 0.29 25.14 17.31
C SER A 3 1.42 24.46 16.55
N ASP A 4 2.07 23.48 17.18
CA ASP A 4 2.88 22.51 16.46
C ASP A 4 1.91 21.65 15.63
N ALA A 5 1.57 22.14 14.44
CA ALA A 5 0.94 21.30 13.43
C ALA A 5 1.92 20.14 13.17
N PRO A 6 1.47 18.87 13.24
CA PRO A 6 2.36 17.76 12.97
C PRO A 6 2.90 17.94 11.56
N VAL A 7 4.21 18.11 11.43
CA VAL A 7 4.89 18.12 10.14
C VAL A 7 4.61 16.76 9.50
N GLN A 8 3.66 16.74 8.56
CA GLN A 8 3.35 15.55 7.80
C GLN A 8 4.63 15.20 7.03
N ARG A 9 5.32 14.13 7.45
CA ARG A 9 6.50 13.63 6.73
C ARG A 9 6.09 13.37 5.29
N ALA A 10 6.81 13.97 4.34
CA ALA A 10 6.55 13.77 2.93
C ALA A 10 6.67 12.28 2.58
N ASP A 11 5.66 11.74 1.90
CA ASP A 11 5.61 10.36 1.41
C ASP A 11 5.84 10.31 -0.11
N PHE A 12 5.80 9.13 -0.71
CA PHE A 12 6.01 8.95 -2.15
C PHE A 12 4.98 9.71 -3.01
N PHE A 13 3.74 9.83 -2.53
CA PHE A 13 2.63 10.45 -3.26
C PHE A 13 2.63 11.97 -3.12
N SER A 14 3.15 12.51 -2.01
CA SER A 14 3.22 13.94 -1.76
C SER A 14 4.54 14.60 -2.18
N CYS A 15 5.60 13.82 -2.45
CA CYS A 15 6.92 14.35 -2.81
C CYS A 15 7.10 14.61 -4.32
N ASN A 16 8.01 15.54 -4.64
CA ASN A 16 8.36 15.92 -6.01
C ASN A 16 9.89 16.04 -6.21
N GLY A 17 10.30 16.31 -7.45
CA GLY A 17 11.70 16.57 -7.80
C GLY A 17 12.66 15.43 -7.43
N SER A 18 13.83 15.79 -6.90
CA SER A 18 14.92 14.85 -6.56
C SER A 18 14.53 13.80 -5.52
N THR A 19 13.61 14.14 -4.59
CA THR A 19 13.09 13.20 -3.59
C THR A 19 12.31 12.07 -4.26
N ARG A 20 11.41 12.42 -5.19
CA ARG A 20 10.64 11.44 -5.96
C ARG A 20 11.54 10.54 -6.80
N GLU A 21 12.55 11.11 -7.44
CA GLU A 21 13.56 10.33 -8.19
C GLU A 21 14.34 9.36 -7.30
N GLY A 22 14.69 9.79 -6.07
CA GLY A 22 15.31 8.91 -5.07
C GLY A 22 14.44 7.69 -4.76
N PHE A 23 13.15 7.92 -4.54
CA PHE A 23 12.18 6.86 -4.29
C PHE A 23 11.95 5.94 -5.49
N LEU A 24 11.87 6.49 -6.71
CA LEU A 24 11.74 5.68 -7.93
C LEU A 24 12.95 4.75 -8.13
N ARG A 25 14.17 5.21 -7.82
CA ARG A 25 15.37 4.35 -7.84
C ARG A 25 15.28 3.20 -6.84
N ILE A 26 14.78 3.46 -5.63
CA ILE A 26 14.55 2.42 -4.63
C ILE A 26 13.55 1.40 -5.17
N ILE A 27 12.39 1.85 -5.64
CA ILE A 27 11.35 0.97 -6.21
C ILE A 27 11.94 0.11 -7.32
N ALA A 28 12.64 0.71 -8.28
CA ALA A 28 13.26 -0.03 -9.38
C ALA A 28 14.26 -1.10 -8.90
N HIS A 29 15.06 -0.79 -7.88
CA HIS A 29 16.09 -1.70 -7.38
C HIS A 29 15.54 -2.85 -6.53
N VAL A 30 14.49 -2.60 -5.74
CA VAL A 30 14.00 -3.57 -4.74
C VAL A 30 12.62 -4.15 -5.05
N LYS A 31 11.95 -3.74 -6.14
CA LYS A 31 10.65 -4.29 -6.57
C LYS A 31 10.64 -5.82 -6.66
N ALA A 32 11.71 -6.43 -7.14
CA ALA A 32 11.82 -7.89 -7.26
C ALA A 32 11.86 -8.61 -5.89
N LYS A 33 12.06 -7.88 -4.79
CA LYS A 33 12.07 -8.39 -3.42
C LYS A 33 10.73 -8.19 -2.69
N ILE A 34 9.69 -7.72 -3.38
CA ILE A 34 8.34 -7.65 -2.82
C ILE A 34 7.84 -9.08 -2.63
N ASP A 35 7.45 -9.39 -1.41
CA ASP A 35 6.94 -10.71 -1.04
C ASP A 35 5.42 -10.69 -0.95
N TYR A 36 4.80 -11.74 -1.46
CA TYR A 36 3.35 -11.86 -1.56
C TYR A 36 2.91 -13.12 -0.82
N SER A 37 2.11 -12.96 0.23
CA SER A 37 1.61 -14.11 0.98
C SER A 37 0.71 -15.00 0.15
N GLU A 38 0.50 -16.23 0.61
CA GLU A 38 -0.63 -17.03 0.16
C GLU A 38 -1.96 -16.31 0.40
N ARG A 39 -2.97 -16.67 -0.41
CA ARG A 39 -4.33 -16.13 -0.32
C ARG A 39 -5.14 -16.96 0.67
N TYR A 40 -5.88 -16.30 1.55
CA TYR A 40 -6.79 -16.92 2.50
C TYR A 40 -8.17 -16.27 2.39
N ARG A 41 -9.23 -16.96 2.79
CA ARG A 41 -10.60 -16.48 2.57
C ARG A 41 -11.52 -16.79 3.75
N ASP A 42 -12.52 -15.95 3.93
CA ASP A 42 -13.72 -16.26 4.70
C ASP A 42 -14.93 -16.39 3.76
N ASP A 43 -16.15 -16.27 4.28
CA ASP A 43 -17.38 -16.41 3.48
C ASP A 43 -17.65 -15.23 2.52
N LYS A 44 -16.96 -14.09 2.70
CA LYS A 44 -17.25 -12.82 2.00
C LYS A 44 -16.05 -12.29 1.21
N TRP A 45 -14.85 -12.52 1.71
CA TRP A 45 -13.63 -11.88 1.24
C TRP A 45 -12.49 -12.89 1.01
N GLU A 46 -11.69 -12.61 0.00
CA GLU A 46 -10.34 -13.14 -0.15
C GLU A 46 -9.34 -12.10 0.35
N TYR A 47 -8.32 -12.56 1.06
CA TYR A 47 -7.31 -11.76 1.73
C TYR A 47 -5.90 -12.17 1.30
N ARG A 48 -4.98 -11.22 1.37
CA ARG A 48 -3.54 -11.48 1.37
C ARG A 48 -2.80 -10.32 2.02
N HIS A 49 -1.55 -10.55 2.40
CA HIS A 49 -0.64 -9.47 2.74
C HIS A 49 0.52 -9.39 1.73
N VAL A 50 0.99 -8.18 1.49
CA VAL A 50 2.18 -7.90 0.68
C VAL A 50 3.23 -7.28 1.58
N ARG A 51 4.40 -7.90 1.66
CA ARG A 51 5.53 -7.37 2.43
C ARG A 51 6.44 -6.62 1.48
N LEU A 52 6.51 -5.32 1.65
CA LEU A 52 7.46 -4.47 0.95
C LEU A 52 8.83 -4.56 1.63
N PRO A 53 9.92 -4.36 0.88
CA PRO A 53 11.25 -4.15 1.47
C PRO A 53 11.21 -3.01 2.49
N ARG A 54 11.91 -3.15 3.62
CA ARG A 54 11.87 -2.18 4.73
C ARG A 54 12.22 -0.74 4.31
N GLN A 55 12.98 -0.56 3.23
CA GLN A 55 13.29 0.75 2.63
C GLN A 55 12.04 1.55 2.22
N TYR A 56 10.89 0.90 2.03
CA TYR A 56 9.62 1.57 1.75
C TYR A 56 9.02 2.26 2.98
N GLU A 57 9.46 1.95 4.20
CA GLU A 57 8.84 2.45 5.43
C GLU A 57 8.69 3.98 5.46
N SER A 58 9.70 4.71 4.98
CA SER A 58 9.66 6.18 4.91
C SER A 58 8.88 6.74 3.71
N MET A 59 8.52 5.90 2.75
CA MET A 59 7.81 6.25 1.51
C MET A 59 6.30 6.06 1.63
N LEU A 60 5.85 5.28 2.61
CA LEU A 60 4.46 4.91 2.77
C LEU A 60 3.68 5.99 3.52
N PRO A 61 2.47 6.33 3.04
CA PRO A 61 1.61 7.27 3.74
C PRO A 61 0.99 6.63 4.99
N SER A 62 0.65 7.44 5.99
CA SER A 62 -0.09 7.01 7.18
C SER A 62 -1.60 6.83 6.94
N ARG A 63 -2.00 6.48 5.71
CA ARG A 63 -3.39 6.25 5.28
C ARG A 63 -3.47 5.01 4.38
N LEU A 64 -4.69 4.54 4.16
CA LEU A 64 -4.95 3.54 3.12
C LEU A 64 -4.57 4.10 1.75
N ILE A 65 -4.17 3.20 0.85
CA ILE A 65 -3.72 3.55 -0.50
C ILE A 65 -4.62 2.90 -1.53
N THR A 66 -4.84 3.59 -2.64
CA THR A 66 -5.69 3.10 -3.74
C THR A 66 -4.99 2.00 -4.53
N GLU A 67 -5.74 1.28 -5.38
CA GLU A 67 -5.13 0.30 -6.29
C GLU A 67 -4.07 0.95 -7.20
N GLU A 68 -4.33 2.14 -7.73
CA GLU A 68 -3.39 2.90 -8.56
C GLU A 68 -2.10 3.23 -7.79
N GLU A 69 -2.25 3.73 -6.56
CA GLU A 69 -1.11 4.04 -5.69
C GLU A 69 -0.26 2.79 -5.38
N CYS A 70 -0.89 1.63 -5.17
CA CYS A 70 -0.19 0.36 -5.00
C CYS A 70 0.64 0.00 -6.25
N ARG A 71 0.08 0.18 -7.45
CA ARG A 71 0.78 -0.09 -8.72
C ARG A 71 2.00 0.81 -8.86
N MET A 72 1.90 2.08 -8.45
CA MET A 72 3.02 3.02 -8.47
C MET A 72 4.16 2.62 -7.52
N LEU A 73 3.86 1.94 -6.41
CA LEU A 73 4.85 1.36 -5.50
C LEU A 73 5.52 0.08 -6.06
N GLY A 74 5.07 -0.40 -7.22
CA GLY A 74 5.57 -1.62 -7.87
C GLY A 74 4.81 -2.90 -7.51
N ILE A 75 3.74 -2.80 -6.72
CA ILE A 75 2.92 -3.95 -6.32
C ILE A 75 2.12 -4.46 -7.53
N THR A 76 2.33 -5.72 -7.87
CA THR A 76 1.68 -6.38 -9.02
C THR A 76 0.81 -7.53 -8.53
N GLN A 77 -0.49 -7.44 -8.78
CA GLN A 77 -1.51 -8.41 -8.40
C GLN A 77 -2.71 -8.27 -9.35
N SER A 78 -3.66 -9.20 -9.32
CA SER A 78 -4.90 -9.07 -10.11
C SER A 78 -5.69 -7.79 -9.74
N PRO A 79 -6.72 -7.40 -10.51
CA PRO A 79 -7.59 -6.28 -10.14
C PRO A 79 -8.47 -6.57 -8.91
N GLY A 80 -8.97 -5.51 -8.29
CA GLY A 80 -10.02 -5.57 -7.25
C GLY A 80 -9.52 -5.74 -5.81
N TRP A 81 -8.21 -5.72 -5.58
CA TRP A 81 -7.64 -5.73 -4.24
C TRP A 81 -7.67 -4.33 -3.60
N GLU A 82 -8.29 -4.22 -2.44
CA GLU A 82 -8.38 -3.02 -1.61
C GLU A 82 -7.42 -3.13 -0.41
N HIS A 83 -6.58 -2.12 -0.19
CA HIS A 83 -5.84 -1.97 1.07
C HIS A 83 -6.83 -1.54 2.16
N TYR A 84 -7.17 -2.45 3.08
CA TYR A 84 -8.29 -2.24 4.00
C TYR A 84 -7.87 -1.90 5.43
N MET A 85 -6.61 -2.13 5.80
CA MET A 85 -6.12 -1.91 7.16
C MET A 85 -4.61 -1.65 7.19
N ILE A 86 -4.20 -0.65 7.96
CA ILE A 86 -2.77 -0.34 8.21
C ILE A 86 -2.27 -1.19 9.36
N HIS A 87 -1.24 -1.99 9.11
CA HIS A 87 -0.54 -2.71 10.16
C HIS A 87 0.51 -1.81 10.84
N ARG A 88 0.10 -1.12 11.93
CA ARG A 88 0.95 -0.12 12.62
C ARG A 88 2.34 -0.62 13.05
N PRO A 89 2.52 -1.86 13.57
CA PRO A 89 3.83 -2.33 13.99
C PRO A 89 4.84 -2.45 12.83
N GLU A 90 4.38 -2.84 11.64
CA GLU A 90 5.21 -2.99 10.44
C GLU A 90 4.50 -2.34 9.25
N PRO A 91 4.64 -1.01 9.05
CA PRO A 91 3.91 -0.28 8.00
C PRO A 91 4.19 -0.77 6.57
N TRP A 92 5.34 -1.42 6.35
CA TRP A 92 5.71 -2.05 5.08
C TRP A 92 4.98 -3.37 4.80
N VAL A 93 4.15 -3.86 5.73
CA VAL A 93 3.24 -4.98 5.53
C VAL A 93 1.85 -4.44 5.19
N LEU A 94 1.47 -4.52 3.92
CA LEU A 94 0.20 -4.01 3.41
C LEU A 94 -0.85 -5.13 3.38
N LEU A 95 -2.02 -4.88 3.97
CA LEU A 95 -3.11 -5.84 4.10
C LEU A 95 -4.19 -5.61 3.03
N PHE A 96 -4.37 -6.57 2.14
CA PHE A 96 -5.32 -6.47 1.04
C PHE A 96 -6.50 -7.42 1.22
N ARG A 97 -7.68 -6.99 0.76
CA ARG A 97 -8.87 -7.83 0.61
C ARG A 97 -9.55 -7.59 -0.73
N ARG A 98 -10.32 -8.54 -1.23
CA ARG A 98 -11.24 -8.37 -2.35
C ARG A 98 -12.47 -9.25 -2.17
N PRO A 99 -13.65 -8.87 -2.69
CA PRO A 99 -14.83 -9.71 -2.57
C PRO A 99 -14.64 -11.03 -3.34
N LEU A 100 -15.27 -12.10 -2.84
CA LEU A 100 -15.36 -13.35 -3.58
C LEU A 100 -16.29 -13.19 -4.79
N GLU A 101 -15.98 -13.89 -5.87
CA GLU A 101 -16.84 -13.92 -7.06
C GLU A 101 -18.27 -14.33 -6.68
N GLY A 102 -19.25 -13.53 -7.07
CA GLY A 102 -20.66 -13.74 -6.74
C GLY A 102 -21.17 -13.00 -5.49
N VAL A 103 -20.29 -12.35 -4.72
CA VAL A 103 -20.71 -11.44 -3.64
C VAL A 103 -20.87 -10.03 -4.23
N ALA A 104 -22.12 -9.56 -4.37
CA ALA A 104 -22.38 -8.19 -4.82
C ALA A 104 -21.91 -7.18 -3.77
N THR A 105 -20.78 -6.51 -4.02
CA THR A 105 -20.38 -5.33 -3.24
C THR A 105 -21.02 -4.10 -3.85
N THR A 106 -22.03 -3.54 -3.20
CA THR A 106 -22.57 -2.21 -3.50
C THR A 106 -21.52 -1.15 -3.18
N THR A 107 -20.63 -0.88 -4.13
CA THR A 107 -19.72 0.27 -4.08
C THR A 107 -20.48 1.47 -4.63
N THR A 108 -20.98 2.33 -3.74
CA THR A 108 -21.57 3.63 -4.09
C THR A 108 -20.47 4.58 -4.56
N SER A 109 -20.57 5.03 -5.81
CA SER A 109 -19.77 6.13 -6.39
C SER A 109 -20.12 7.49 -5.79
#